data_AF-A0A6P1IBR9-F1
#
_entry.id   AF-A0A6P1IBR9-F1
#
_cell.length_a   1.000
_cell.length_b   1.000
_cell.length_c   1.000
_cell.angle_alpha   90.00
_cell.angle_beta   90.00
_cell.angle_gamma   90.00
#
_symmetry.space_group_name_H-M   'P 1'
#
loop_
_entity.id
_entity.type
_entity.pdbx_description
1 polymer ?
#
loop_
_entity_poly.entity_id
_entity_poly.type
_entity_poly.pdbx_seq_one_letter_code
_entity_poly.pdbx_strand_id
1 'polypeptide(L)'
;MKPVSDRRLSDVVSVGLLTRVFPASLVDEVIAECGRTEQRSRSLTARVTAYFSIGMALNSQGSYEEVFDQLTDGLSWASGWSQSWSPPTKSAIFQARSRLGYEPVRELFRRVARPLADTDTPGSWLAGRRLVALDGTCLDLPDTPANAEHFGRPASSRGEKSAFPQARLVALAECGTHTRYSTPGSDRAAPPSGSSPTS
;
A
#
# COMPACT_ATOMS: atom_id res chain seq x y z
N MET A 1 -21.29 -5.66 34.25
CA MET A 1 -20.30 -6.12 33.25
C MET A 1 -20.41 -5.19 32.05
N LYS A 2 -19.50 -4.22 31.93
CA LYS A 2 -19.52 -3.20 30.86
C LYS A 2 -18.85 -3.82 29.63
N PRO A 3 -19.41 -3.75 28.41
CA PRO A 3 -18.69 -4.23 27.24
C PRO A 3 -17.49 -3.31 27.01
N VAL A 4 -16.29 -3.86 27.15
CA VAL A 4 -15.04 -3.20 26.75
C VAL A 4 -14.94 -3.37 25.25
N SER A 5 -15.40 -2.37 24.51
CA SER A 5 -14.89 -2.12 23.18
C SER A 5 -14.57 -0.63 23.14
N ASP A 6 -13.33 -0.27 23.43
CA ASP A 6 -12.81 1.10 23.32
C ASP A 6 -12.58 1.42 21.83
N ARG A 7 -13.70 1.43 21.10
CA ARG A 7 -13.76 1.61 19.65
C ARG A 7 -13.63 3.08 19.33
N ARG A 8 -12.58 3.46 18.60
CA ARG A 8 -12.41 4.84 18.16
C ARG A 8 -13.17 5.06 16.87
N LEU A 9 -14.00 6.11 16.84
CA LEU A 9 -14.72 6.59 15.65
C LEU A 9 -13.80 6.78 14.44
N SER A 10 -12.51 7.08 14.68
CA SER A 10 -11.46 7.18 13.66
C SER A 10 -11.33 5.93 12.80
N ASP A 11 -11.49 4.74 13.38
CA ASP A 11 -11.20 3.47 12.72
C ASP A 11 -12.34 3.13 11.73
N VAL A 12 -13.58 3.42 12.12
CA VAL A 12 -14.78 3.27 11.30
C VAL A 12 -14.80 4.29 10.15
N VAL A 13 -14.39 5.53 10.42
CA VAL A 13 -14.24 6.57 9.39
C VAL A 13 -13.17 6.19 8.36
N SER A 14 -12.11 5.51 8.79
CA SER A 14 -11.01 5.06 7.92
C SER A 14 -11.46 4.05 6.85
N VAL A 15 -12.36 3.11 7.18
CA VAL A 15 -12.86 2.11 6.22
C VAL A 15 -13.92 2.69 5.28
N GLY A 16 -14.80 3.57 5.76
CA GLY A 16 -15.73 4.33 4.91
C GLY A 16 -15.01 5.27 3.93
N LEU A 17 -13.85 5.80 4.31
CA LEU A 17 -12.98 6.56 3.40
C LEU A 17 -12.26 5.65 2.40
N LEU A 18 -11.82 4.46 2.80
CA LEU A 18 -11.21 3.48 1.91
C LEU A 18 -12.14 3.09 0.75
N THR A 19 -13.42 2.86 1.01
CA THR A 19 -14.39 2.52 -0.04
C THR A 19 -14.76 3.71 -0.93
N ARG A 20 -14.58 4.95 -0.44
CA ARG A 20 -14.75 6.17 -1.24
C ARG A 20 -13.55 6.42 -2.17
N VAL A 21 -12.34 6.17 -1.68
CA VAL A 21 -11.09 6.35 -2.43
C VAL A 21 -10.84 5.17 -3.38
N PHE A 22 -11.20 3.96 -2.97
CA PHE A 22 -11.15 2.74 -3.75
C PHE A 22 -12.56 2.13 -3.85
N PRO A 23 -13.43 2.64 -4.74
CA PRO A 23 -14.75 2.07 -4.96
C PRO A 23 -14.65 0.58 -5.30
N ALA A 24 -15.59 -0.23 -4.80
CA ALA A 24 -15.58 -1.68 -5.02
C ALA A 24 -15.52 -2.04 -6.51
N SER A 25 -16.24 -1.30 -7.36
CA SER A 25 -16.22 -1.46 -8.81
C SER A 25 -14.82 -1.27 -9.41
N LEU A 26 -14.07 -0.26 -8.95
CA LEU A 26 -12.70 -0.01 -9.39
C LEU A 26 -11.76 -1.13 -8.94
N VAL A 27 -11.93 -1.62 -7.70
CA VAL A 27 -11.14 -2.73 -7.18
C VAL A 27 -11.38 -4.00 -7.98
N ASP A 28 -12.63 -4.30 -8.32
CA ASP A 28 -12.98 -5.47 -9.13
C ASP A 28 -12.45 -5.39 -10.54
N GLU A 29 -12.58 -4.23 -11.17
CA GLU A 29 -12.06 -3.95 -12.51
C GLU A 29 -10.54 -4.22 -12.55
N VAL A 30 -9.79 -3.64 -11.62
CA VAL A 30 -8.33 -3.82 -11.55
C VAL A 30 -7.95 -5.27 -11.27
N ILE A 31 -8.67 -5.96 -10.38
CA ILE A 31 -8.43 -7.39 -10.10
C ILE A 31 -8.66 -8.24 -11.35
N ALA A 32 -9.72 -7.95 -12.12
CA ALA A 32 -10.03 -8.65 -13.35
C ALA A 32 -8.97 -8.40 -14.44
N GLU A 33 -8.55 -7.15 -14.64
CA GLU A 33 -7.48 -6.80 -15.57
C GLU A 33 -6.15 -7.46 -15.23
N CYS A 34 -5.83 -7.58 -13.94
CA CYS A 34 -4.63 -8.29 -13.48
C CYS A 34 -4.74 -9.82 -13.58
N GLY A 35 -5.90 -10.36 -13.98
CA GLY A 35 -6.14 -11.80 -14.02
C GLY A 35 -6.14 -12.47 -12.64
N ARG A 36 -6.45 -11.70 -11.58
CA ARG A 36 -6.43 -12.15 -10.19
C ARG A 36 -7.83 -12.47 -9.63
N THR A 37 -8.84 -12.50 -10.49
CA THR A 37 -10.21 -12.87 -10.12
C THR A 37 -10.26 -14.29 -9.59
N GLU A 38 -11.09 -14.51 -8.58
CA GLU A 38 -11.21 -15.82 -7.96
C GLU A 38 -12.04 -16.78 -8.80
N GLN A 39 -11.65 -18.06 -8.80
CA GLN A 39 -12.41 -19.14 -9.44
C GLN A 39 -13.44 -19.79 -8.49
N ARG A 40 -13.32 -19.59 -7.17
CA ARG A 40 -14.25 -20.12 -6.15
C ARG A 40 -14.45 -19.09 -5.04
N SER A 41 -15.71 -18.80 -4.69
CA SER A 41 -16.08 -17.89 -3.61
C SER A 41 -15.66 -18.48 -2.24
N ARG A 42 -14.54 -18.00 -1.69
CA ARG A 42 -14.08 -18.28 -0.32
C ARG A 42 -14.31 -17.03 0.54
N SER A 43 -14.20 -17.17 1.86
CA SER A 43 -14.23 -16.01 2.78
C SER A 43 -13.18 -14.96 2.39
N LEU A 44 -11.94 -15.35 2.11
CA LEU A 44 -10.93 -14.40 1.63
C LEU A 44 -11.01 -14.17 0.13
N THR A 45 -11.94 -13.32 -0.31
CA THR A 45 -12.04 -12.91 -1.71
C THR A 45 -10.86 -12.04 -2.14
N ALA A 46 -10.60 -11.93 -3.45
CA ALA A 46 -9.54 -11.07 -3.98
C ALA A 46 -9.78 -9.61 -3.59
N ARG A 47 -11.04 -9.14 -3.62
CA ARG A 47 -11.44 -7.80 -3.17
C ARG A 47 -11.15 -7.58 -1.69
N VAL A 48 -11.58 -8.52 -0.83
CA VAL A 48 -11.31 -8.45 0.62
C VAL A 48 -9.80 -8.44 0.89
N THR A 49 -9.05 -9.27 0.17
CA THR A 49 -7.58 -9.34 0.29
C THR A 49 -6.89 -8.06 -0.16
N ALA A 50 -7.43 -7.38 -1.19
CA ALA A 50 -6.94 -6.08 -1.65
C ALA A 50 -7.17 -5.00 -0.59
N TYR A 51 -8.40 -4.87 -0.07
CA TYR A 51 -8.69 -3.93 1.03
C TYR A 51 -7.87 -4.25 2.28
N PHE A 52 -7.70 -5.53 2.61
CA PHE A 52 -6.83 -5.97 3.70
C PHE A 52 -5.37 -5.53 3.52
N SER A 53 -4.83 -5.70 2.32
CA SER A 53 -3.45 -5.29 2.02
C SER A 53 -3.27 -3.78 2.12
N ILE A 54 -4.27 -3.00 1.68
CA ILE A 54 -4.27 -1.53 1.82
C ILE A 54 -4.40 -1.13 3.30
N GLY A 55 -5.30 -1.77 4.05
CA GLY A 55 -5.49 -1.53 5.48
C GLY A 55 -4.21 -1.79 6.28
N MET A 56 -3.50 -2.88 5.99
CA MET A 56 -2.21 -3.22 6.60
C MET A 56 -1.14 -2.16 6.28
N ALA A 57 -1.16 -1.56 5.08
CA ALA A 57 -0.22 -0.50 4.72
C ALA A 57 -0.52 0.81 5.46
N LEU A 58 -1.79 1.10 5.75
CA LEU A 58 -2.20 2.28 6.52
C LEU A 58 -2.00 2.10 8.04
N ASN A 59 -2.10 0.86 8.53
CA ASN A 59 -1.91 0.51 9.94
C ASN A 59 -0.69 -0.39 10.14
N SER A 60 0.50 0.15 9.88
CA SER A 60 1.75 -0.63 9.93
C SER A 60 2.14 -1.14 11.33
N GLN A 61 1.47 -0.67 12.39
CA GLN A 61 1.72 -1.04 13.79
C GLN A 61 0.68 -2.02 14.34
N GLY A 62 -0.44 -2.21 13.64
CA GLY A 62 -1.54 -3.07 14.07
C GLY A 62 -1.27 -4.55 13.79
N SER A 63 -1.91 -5.42 14.57
CA SER A 63 -1.92 -6.84 14.29
C SER A 63 -2.81 -7.17 13.08
N TYR A 64 -2.53 -8.29 12.41
CA TYR A 64 -3.36 -8.78 11.30
C TYR A 64 -4.84 -8.92 11.71
N GLU A 65 -5.10 -9.32 12.94
CA GLU A 65 -6.43 -9.53 13.50
C GLU A 65 -7.16 -8.20 13.69
N GLU A 66 -6.49 -7.20 14.26
CA GLU A 66 -7.06 -5.85 14.45
C GLU A 66 -7.41 -5.18 13.11
N VAL A 67 -6.52 -5.25 12.12
CA VAL A 67 -6.79 -4.68 10.79
C VAL A 67 -7.95 -5.40 10.12
N PHE A 68 -8.04 -6.72 10.32
CA PHE A 68 -9.09 -7.54 9.74
C PHE A 68 -10.45 -7.20 10.35
N ASP A 69 -10.54 -7.12 11.67
CA ASP A 69 -11.76 -6.76 12.41
C ASP A 69 -12.24 -5.36 12.02
N GLN A 70 -11.32 -4.37 11.95
CA GLN A 70 -11.64 -3.01 11.49
C GLN A 70 -12.26 -3.02 10.07
N LEU A 71 -11.70 -3.81 9.16
CA LEU A 71 -12.17 -3.91 7.79
C LEU A 71 -13.53 -4.59 7.66
N THR A 72 -13.76 -5.71 8.36
CA THR A 72 -15.05 -6.41 8.30
C THR A 72 -16.17 -5.62 8.94
N ASP A 73 -15.89 -4.90 10.03
CA ASP A 73 -16.86 -4.03 10.68
C ASP A 73 -17.19 -2.81 9.79
N GLY A 74 -16.19 -2.20 9.16
CA GLY A 74 -16.43 -1.07 8.25
C GLY A 74 -17.12 -1.47 6.95
N LEU A 75 -16.80 -2.64 6.38
CA LEU A 75 -17.46 -3.16 5.18
C LEU A 75 -18.90 -3.58 5.47
N SER A 76 -19.17 -4.25 6.60
CA SER A 76 -20.54 -4.63 6.98
C SER A 76 -21.45 -3.41 7.15
N TRP A 77 -20.94 -2.33 7.74
CA TRP A 77 -21.65 -1.06 7.87
C TRP A 77 -21.89 -0.37 6.51
N ALA A 78 -20.87 -0.29 5.65
CA ALA A 78 -20.97 0.43 4.37
C ALA A 78 -21.87 -0.28 3.32
N SER A 79 -22.04 -1.60 3.43
CA SER A 79 -22.78 -2.40 2.45
C SER A 79 -24.12 -2.94 2.97
N GLY A 80 -24.46 -2.69 4.24
CA GLY A 80 -25.63 -3.29 4.89
C GLY A 80 -25.53 -4.81 5.04
N TRP A 81 -24.32 -5.36 4.99
CA TRP A 81 -24.07 -6.80 5.02
C TRP A 81 -24.17 -7.36 6.45
N SER A 82 -24.96 -8.43 6.62
CA SER A 82 -25.31 -9.01 7.92
C SER A 82 -24.63 -10.34 8.25
N GLN A 83 -23.59 -10.75 7.51
CA GLN A 83 -22.92 -12.03 7.79
C GLN A 83 -21.90 -11.88 8.92
N SER A 84 -22.08 -12.68 9.98
CA SER A 84 -21.08 -12.84 11.04
C SER A 84 -19.81 -13.43 10.45
N TRP A 85 -18.73 -12.64 10.43
CA TRP A 85 -17.46 -13.09 9.93
C TRP A 85 -16.64 -13.76 11.04
N SER A 86 -16.08 -14.93 10.76
CA SER A 86 -15.05 -15.51 11.62
C SER A 86 -13.67 -15.13 11.07
N PRO A 87 -12.78 -14.50 11.86
CA PRO A 87 -11.49 -14.05 11.38
C PRO A 87 -10.68 -15.22 10.80
N PRO A 88 -10.14 -15.10 9.58
CA PRO A 88 -9.38 -16.17 8.95
C PRO A 88 -8.04 -16.36 9.67
N THR A 89 -7.51 -17.58 9.61
CA THR A 89 -6.20 -17.87 10.21
C THR A 89 -5.08 -17.09 9.52
N LYS A 90 -3.99 -16.80 10.25
CA LYS A 90 -2.79 -16.14 9.69
C LYS A 90 -2.29 -16.81 8.41
N SER A 91 -2.30 -18.14 8.37
CA SER A 91 -1.92 -18.92 7.17
C SER A 91 -2.88 -18.68 6.00
N ALA A 92 -4.19 -18.57 6.24
CA ALA A 92 -5.17 -18.27 5.20
C ALA A 92 -4.98 -16.86 4.63
N ILE A 93 -4.69 -15.87 5.50
CA ILE A 93 -4.37 -14.50 5.08
C ILE A 93 -3.09 -14.48 4.23
N PHE A 94 -2.03 -15.16 4.67
CA PHE A 94 -0.79 -15.25 3.91
C PHE A 94 -1.02 -15.87 2.52
N GLN A 95 -1.74 -16.98 2.45
CA GLN A 95 -2.06 -17.65 1.17
C GLN A 95 -2.93 -16.78 0.26
N ALA A 96 -3.89 -16.04 0.81
CA ALA A 96 -4.71 -15.12 0.04
C ALA A 96 -3.88 -13.97 -0.54
N ARG A 97 -2.99 -13.36 0.25
CA ARG A 97 -2.08 -12.30 -0.22
C ARG A 97 -1.12 -12.80 -1.31
N SER A 98 -0.55 -13.99 -1.14
CA SER A 98 0.30 -14.62 -2.16
C SER A 98 -0.46 -14.90 -3.47
N ARG A 99 -1.74 -15.29 -3.38
CA ARG A 99 -2.60 -15.49 -4.56
C ARG A 99 -2.93 -14.18 -5.28
N LEU A 100 -3.22 -13.12 -4.52
CA LEU A 100 -3.56 -11.80 -5.06
C LEU A 100 -2.36 -11.19 -5.80
N GLY A 101 -1.16 -11.33 -5.26
CA GLY A 101 0.03 -10.67 -5.77
C GLY A 101 0.04 -9.16 -5.48
N TYR A 102 1.00 -8.47 -6.07
CA TYR A 102 1.20 -7.03 -5.86
C TYR A 102 0.59 -6.17 -6.98
N GLU A 103 0.29 -6.79 -8.12
CA GLU A 103 -0.13 -6.11 -9.35
C GLU A 103 -1.43 -5.32 -9.16
N PRO A 104 -2.49 -5.85 -8.51
CA PRO A 104 -3.71 -5.09 -8.28
C PRO A 104 -3.49 -3.87 -7.38
N VAL A 105 -2.67 -4.00 -6.33
CA VAL A 105 -2.38 -2.88 -5.42
C VAL A 105 -1.58 -1.79 -6.14
N ARG A 106 -0.61 -2.19 -6.98
CA ARG A 106 0.15 -1.27 -7.82
C ARG A 106 -0.76 -0.51 -8.78
N GLU A 107 -1.67 -1.18 -9.45
CA GLU A 107 -2.57 -0.55 -10.42
C GLU A 107 -3.61 0.35 -9.75
N LEU A 108 -4.17 -0.06 -8.62
CA LEU A 108 -5.02 0.81 -7.79
C LEU A 108 -4.29 2.08 -7.39
N PHE A 109 -3.04 1.98 -6.93
CA PHE A 109 -2.23 3.15 -6.62
C PHE A 109 -2.05 4.06 -7.84
N ARG A 110 -1.69 3.53 -9.02
CA ARG A 110 -1.53 4.33 -10.25
C ARG A 110 -2.81 5.06 -10.65
N ARG A 111 -3.96 4.42 -10.48
CA ARG A 111 -5.26 4.99 -10.87
C ARG A 111 -5.73 6.06 -9.90
N VAL A 112 -5.51 5.86 -8.60
CA VAL A 112 -6.08 6.70 -7.54
C VAL A 112 -5.12 7.79 -7.06
N ALA A 113 -3.83 7.51 -6.98
CA ALA A 113 -2.81 8.47 -6.55
C ALA A 113 -2.49 9.43 -7.70
N ARG A 114 -3.42 10.36 -7.97
CA ARG A 114 -3.30 11.44 -8.96
C ARG A 114 -3.30 12.80 -8.24
N PRO A 115 -2.72 13.84 -8.86
CA PRO A 115 -2.88 15.21 -8.39
C PRO A 115 -4.36 15.56 -8.19
N LEU A 116 -4.71 16.06 -7.00
CA LEU A 116 -6.07 16.50 -6.65
C LEU A 116 -6.25 18.02 -6.76
N ALA A 117 -5.18 18.81 -6.75
CA ALA A 117 -5.32 20.26 -6.78
C ALA A 117 -5.79 20.74 -8.17
N ASP A 118 -6.85 21.54 -8.20
CA ASP A 118 -7.24 22.35 -9.36
C ASP A 118 -6.44 23.66 -9.41
N THR A 119 -6.68 24.50 -10.43
CA THR A 119 -5.99 25.80 -10.60
C THR A 119 -6.29 26.80 -9.49
N ASP A 120 -7.43 26.65 -8.84
CA ASP A 120 -7.92 27.57 -7.82
C ASP A 120 -7.52 27.12 -6.40
N THR A 121 -6.95 25.92 -6.27
CA THR A 121 -6.52 25.35 -4.99
C THR A 121 -5.40 26.20 -4.39
N PRO A 122 -5.63 26.86 -3.24
CA PRO A 122 -4.64 27.73 -2.62
C PRO A 122 -3.31 27.01 -2.35
N GLY A 123 -2.19 27.69 -2.59
CA GLY A 123 -0.85 27.14 -2.32
C GLY A 123 -0.42 25.99 -3.23
N SER A 124 -1.19 25.64 -4.27
CA SER A 124 -0.85 24.55 -5.20
C SER A 124 -0.10 25.02 -6.44
N TRP A 125 0.00 26.34 -6.65
CA TRP A 125 0.61 26.93 -7.84
C TRP A 125 1.50 28.12 -7.49
N LEU A 126 2.63 28.22 -8.20
CA LEU A 126 3.51 29.38 -8.21
C LEU A 126 3.87 29.71 -9.66
N ALA A 127 3.53 30.93 -10.09
CA ALA A 127 3.79 31.41 -11.46
C ALA A 127 3.32 30.42 -12.56
N GLY A 128 2.12 29.87 -12.41
CA GLY A 128 1.53 28.93 -13.38
C GLY A 128 2.14 27.51 -13.35
N ARG A 129 3.01 27.20 -12.39
CA ARG A 129 3.59 25.86 -12.20
C ARG A 129 3.05 25.22 -10.91
N ARG A 130 2.75 23.92 -10.97
CA ARG A 130 2.27 23.16 -9.82
C ARG A 130 3.39 23.00 -8.78
N LEU A 131 3.09 23.31 -7.52
CA LEU A 131 4.00 23.14 -6.40
C LEU A 131 3.93 21.70 -5.88
N VAL A 132 5.07 21.02 -5.92
CA VAL A 132 5.24 19.65 -5.41
C VAL A 132 6.48 19.57 -4.53
N ALA A 133 6.36 18.85 -3.43
CA ALA A 133 7.47 18.42 -2.60
C ALA A 133 7.98 17.06 -3.09
N LEU A 134 9.30 16.90 -3.07
CA LEU A 134 9.97 15.63 -3.32
C LEU A 134 10.46 15.10 -1.98
N ASP A 135 10.06 13.89 -1.61
CA ASP A 135 10.51 13.23 -0.38
C ASP A 135 11.00 11.81 -0.67
N GLY A 136 12.05 11.39 0.04
CA GLY A 136 12.71 10.11 -0.15
C GLY A 136 12.73 9.30 1.14
N THR A 137 12.40 8.02 1.05
CA THR A 137 12.48 7.08 2.19
C THR A 137 13.18 5.79 1.82
N CYS A 138 13.77 5.13 2.82
CA CYS A 138 14.35 3.79 2.69
C CYS A 138 13.49 2.79 3.49
N LEU A 139 13.21 1.64 2.89
CA LEU A 139 12.54 0.52 3.55
C LEU A 139 13.47 -0.68 3.59
N ASP A 140 13.64 -1.26 4.79
CA ASP A 140 14.27 -2.57 4.92
C ASP A 140 13.37 -3.66 4.36
N LEU A 141 13.96 -4.57 3.59
CA LEU A 141 13.26 -5.68 2.95
C LEU A 141 13.61 -7.00 3.65
N PRO A 142 12.73 -8.01 3.55
CA PRO A 142 13.06 -9.35 4.00
C PRO A 142 14.38 -9.83 3.38
N ASP A 143 15.22 -10.43 4.21
CA ASP A 143 16.52 -10.94 3.77
C ASP A 143 16.34 -12.21 2.94
N THR A 144 16.25 -12.01 1.63
CA THR A 144 16.18 -13.09 0.65
C THR A 144 17.22 -12.84 -0.43
N PRO A 145 17.79 -13.90 -1.06
CA PRO A 145 18.75 -13.74 -2.15
C PRO A 145 18.22 -12.86 -3.28
N ALA A 146 16.95 -13.04 -3.66
CA ALA A 146 16.31 -12.25 -4.71
C ALA A 146 16.23 -10.74 -4.35
N ASN A 147 15.88 -10.40 -3.11
CA ASN A 147 15.85 -9.00 -2.68
C ASN A 147 17.27 -8.41 -2.57
N ALA A 148 18.23 -9.20 -2.08
CA ALA A 148 19.61 -8.75 -1.97
C ALA A 148 20.24 -8.48 -3.34
N GLU A 149 19.93 -9.31 -4.34
CA GLU A 149 20.37 -9.14 -5.73
C GLU A 149 19.72 -7.92 -6.38
N HIS A 150 18.40 -7.74 -6.20
CA HIS A 150 17.66 -6.66 -6.86
C HIS A 150 17.87 -5.27 -6.21
N PHE A 151 17.79 -5.19 -4.88
CA PHE A 151 17.81 -3.92 -4.14
C PHE A 151 19.19 -3.57 -3.56
N GLY A 152 20.07 -4.56 -3.41
CA GLY A 152 21.38 -4.37 -2.81
C GLY A 152 21.32 -4.09 -1.30
N ARG A 153 22.51 -4.04 -0.70
CA ARG A 153 22.72 -3.71 0.72
C ARG A 153 23.62 -2.48 0.81
N PRO A 154 23.11 -1.33 1.27
CA PRO A 154 23.94 -0.15 1.41
C PRO A 154 25.03 -0.37 2.46
N ALA A 155 26.17 0.33 2.29
CA ALA A 155 27.23 0.33 3.28
C ALA A 155 26.77 1.06 4.54
N SER A 156 27.05 0.47 5.71
CA SER A 156 26.95 1.16 6.98
C SER A 156 28.12 2.14 7.15
N SER A 157 27.98 3.10 8.06
CA SER A 157 29.03 4.06 8.40
C SER A 157 30.35 3.43 8.87
N ARG A 158 30.35 2.13 9.18
CA ARG A 158 31.54 1.35 9.58
C ARG A 158 32.13 0.50 8.44
N GLY A 159 31.66 0.64 7.21
CA GLY A 159 32.16 -0.09 6.03
C GLY A 159 31.57 -1.49 5.85
N GLU A 160 30.79 -1.99 6.82
CA GLU A 160 30.07 -3.27 6.71
C GLU A 160 28.76 -3.08 5.92
N LYS A 161 28.37 -4.05 5.08
CA LYS A 161 27.07 -4.02 4.38
C LYS A 161 25.92 -4.10 5.39
N SER A 162 24.82 -3.38 5.14
CA SER A 162 23.61 -3.45 5.96
C SER A 162 23.13 -4.89 6.15
N ALA A 163 22.59 -5.19 7.34
CA ALA A 163 22.04 -6.49 7.70
C ALA A 163 20.85 -6.90 6.82
N PHE A 164 20.17 -5.94 6.18
CA PHE A 164 19.03 -6.18 5.31
C PHE A 164 19.18 -5.48 3.95
N PRO A 165 18.62 -6.05 2.86
CA PRO A 165 18.44 -5.33 1.60
C PRO A 165 17.53 -4.11 1.80
N GLN A 166 17.73 -3.05 1.01
CA GLN A 166 16.96 -1.79 1.17
C GLN A 166 16.35 -1.29 -0.13
N ALA A 167 15.03 -1.09 -0.13
CA ALA A 167 14.34 -0.34 -1.17
C ALA A 167 14.44 1.17 -0.91
N ARG A 168 14.79 1.94 -1.92
CA ARG A 168 14.78 3.41 -1.89
C ARG A 168 13.59 3.91 -2.69
N LEU A 169 12.72 4.67 -2.05
CA LEU A 169 11.51 5.21 -2.64
C LEU A 169 11.60 6.72 -2.68
N VAL A 170 11.13 7.31 -3.77
CA VAL A 170 10.95 8.75 -3.90
C VAL A 170 9.49 9.00 -4.27
N ALA A 171 8.84 9.89 -3.54
CA ALA A 171 7.46 10.29 -3.78
C ALA A 171 7.38 11.79 -4.08
N LEU A 172 6.44 12.16 -4.95
CA LEU A 172 6.03 13.54 -5.14
C LEU A 172 4.75 13.76 -4.35
N ALA A 173 4.70 14.83 -3.57
CA ALA A 173 3.53 15.26 -2.82
C ALA A 173 3.11 16.65 -3.26
N GLU A 174 1.85 16.86 -3.65
CA GLU A 174 1.34 18.20 -3.90
C GLU A 174 1.39 19.05 -2.63
N CYS A 175 1.93 20.27 -2.71
CA CYS A 175 2.10 21.09 -1.50
C CYS A 175 0.77 21.58 -0.91
N GLY A 176 -0.23 21.88 -1.75
CA GLY A 176 -1.52 22.42 -1.29
C GLY A 176 -2.54 21.38 -0.85
N THR A 177 -2.48 20.15 -1.38
CA THR A 177 -3.40 19.04 -1.02
C THR A 177 -2.73 17.95 -0.20
N HIS A 178 -1.39 17.97 -0.09
CA HIS A 178 -0.56 16.90 0.48
C HIS A 178 -0.72 15.53 -0.21
N THR A 179 -1.33 15.48 -1.39
CA THR A 179 -1.55 14.23 -2.13
C THR A 179 -0.24 13.69 -2.69
N ARG A 180 0.10 12.46 -2.33
CA ARG A 180 1.27 11.75 -2.87
C ARG A 180 0.90 11.03 -4.15
N TYR A 181 1.68 11.22 -5.22
CA TYR A 181 1.48 10.54 -6.49
C TYR A 181 2.82 10.17 -7.14
N SER A 182 2.80 9.13 -7.98
CA SER A 182 3.96 8.77 -8.81
C SER A 182 3.86 9.45 -10.16
N THR A 183 4.95 10.05 -10.65
CA THR A 183 5.10 10.35 -12.07
C THR A 183 5.42 9.06 -12.84
N PRO A 184 4.85 8.82 -14.03
CA PRO A 184 5.30 7.73 -14.89
C PRO A 184 6.74 8.02 -15.32
N GLY A 185 7.71 7.31 -14.74
CA GLY A 185 9.11 7.38 -15.15
C GLY A 185 10.08 7.56 -13.98
N SER A 186 10.58 6.43 -13.46
CA SER A 186 12.01 6.16 -13.21
C SER A 186 12.14 4.90 -12.34
N ASP A 187 11.77 3.73 -12.88
CA ASP A 187 12.40 2.48 -12.44
C ASP A 187 13.83 2.52 -12.96
N ARG A 188 14.69 3.28 -12.29
CA ARG A 188 16.11 3.31 -12.57
C ARG A 188 16.77 2.45 -11.52
N ALA A 189 16.92 1.16 -11.85
CA ALA A 189 17.83 0.27 -11.16
C ALA A 189 19.18 0.99 -10.96
N ALA A 190 19.74 0.87 -9.77
CA ALA A 190 21.06 1.40 -9.47
C ALA A 190 22.09 0.80 -10.48
N PRO A 191 23.00 1.60 -11.05
CA PRO A 191 24.01 1.06 -11.93
C PRO A 191 24.88 0.05 -11.15
N PRO A 192 25.31 -1.06 -11.78
CA PRO A 192 26.20 -2.01 -11.13
C PRO A 192 27.49 -1.29 -10.73
N SER A 193 27.91 -1.50 -9.48
CA SER A 193 29.20 -1.00 -8.98
C SER A 193 30.32 -1.62 -9.82
N GLY A 194 30.89 -0.82 -10.72
CA GLY A 194 32.07 -1.20 -11.48
C GLY A 194 33.23 -1.47 -10.54
N SER A 195 33.75 -2.69 -10.57
CA SER A 195 35.05 -3.02 -10.01
C SER A 195 36.13 -2.41 -10.90
N SER A 196 36.83 -1.39 -10.40
CA SER A 196 38.08 -0.92 -11.00
C SER A 196 39.12 -2.05 -10.97
N PRO A 197 39.81 -2.36 -12.08
CA PRO A 197 40.90 -3.31 -12.06
C PRO A 197 42.13 -2.63 -11.45
N THR A 198 42.61 -3.16 -10.32
CA THR A 198 43.94 -2.82 -9.79
C THR A 198 45.01 -3.37 -10.74
N SER A 199 45.87 -2.48 -11.23
CA SER A 199 47.20 -2.81 -11.77
C SER A 199 48.15 -3.20 -10.65
#